data_AF-A0A1M7JAZ7-F1
#
_entry.id   AF-A0A1M7JAZ7-F1
#
_cell.length_a   1.000
_cell.length_b   1.000
_cell.length_c   1.000
_cell.angle_alpha   90.00
_cell.angle_beta   90.00
_cell.angle_gamma   90.00
#
_symmetry.space_group_name_H-M   'P 1'
#
loop_
_entity.id
_entity.type
_entity.pdbx_description
1 polymer ?
#
loop_
_entity_poly.entity_id
_entity_poly.type
_entity_poly.pdbx_seq_one_letter_code
_entity_poly.pdbx_strand_id
1 'polypeptide(L)'
;MGETEEANSRRADIAMRNRRRTLESRERKLTMAVFGLMAYSAFANVVSGIVLLTTSPLDAGLGLILGALYSLGAYRVWLKDDIRWWPVAVPAGISIAVLIMAWLGGVQHPIPLLLNAILLVLVPIRRRAVAAVPNISFKADGSAAAQLQR
;
A
#
# COMPACT_ATOMS: atom_id res chain seq x y z
N MET A 1 35.96 30.96 -9.05
CA MET A 1 35.47 29.62 -9.44
C MET A 1 34.63 28.94 -8.33
N GLY A 2 34.71 29.35 -7.05
CA GLY A 2 33.92 28.73 -5.96
C GLY A 2 32.42 29.10 -5.91
N GLU A 3 32.02 30.31 -6.28
CA GLU A 3 30.61 30.74 -6.16
C GLU A 3 29.66 29.98 -7.10
N THR A 4 30.14 29.58 -8.28
CA THR A 4 29.38 28.79 -9.26
C THR A 4 29.20 27.34 -8.82
N GLU A 5 30.19 26.76 -8.13
CA GLU A 5 30.10 25.42 -7.56
C GLU A 5 29.18 25.39 -6.34
N GLU A 6 29.26 26.39 -5.46
CA GLU A 6 28.34 26.53 -4.32
C GLU A 6 26.89 26.76 -4.76
N ALA A 7 26.67 27.58 -5.80
CA ALA A 7 25.33 27.80 -6.35
C ALA A 7 24.76 26.51 -6.99
N ASN A 8 25.59 25.74 -7.70
CA ASN A 8 25.20 24.45 -8.25
C ASN A 8 24.93 23.40 -7.16
N SER A 9 25.73 23.38 -6.09
CA SER A 9 25.53 22.52 -4.93
C SER A 9 24.19 22.81 -4.22
N ARG A 10 23.90 24.10 -3.96
CA ARG A 10 22.60 24.51 -3.38
C ARG A 10 21.41 24.16 -4.28
N ARG A 11 21.54 24.30 -5.60
CA ARG A 11 20.49 23.92 -6.56
C ARG A 11 20.28 22.40 -6.59
N ALA A 12 21.35 21.61 -6.52
CA ALA A 12 21.28 20.15 -6.43
C ALA A 12 20.60 19.69 -5.13
N ASP A 13 20.90 20.33 -4.00
CA ASP A 13 20.26 20.06 -2.71
C ASP A 13 18.76 20.38 -2.72
N ILE A 14 18.37 21.52 -3.31
CA ILE A 14 16.95 21.88 -3.46
C ILE A 14 16.23 20.89 -4.38
N ALA A 15 16.86 20.48 -5.48
CA ALA A 15 16.31 19.49 -6.40
C ALA A 15 16.12 18.12 -5.72
N MET A 16 17.07 17.69 -4.90
CA MET A 16 16.98 16.45 -4.11
C MET A 16 15.85 16.50 -3.07
N ARG A 17 15.70 17.63 -2.35
CA ARG A 17 14.61 17.81 -1.37
C ARG A 17 13.23 17.79 -2.03
N ASN A 18 13.08 18.45 -3.18
CA ASN A 18 11.83 18.44 -3.94
C ASN A 18 11.51 17.06 -4.52
N ARG A 19 12.54 16.35 -5.01
CA ARG A 19 12.39 14.96 -5.47
C ARG A 19 11.97 14.02 -4.34
N ARG A 20 12.52 14.19 -3.15
CA ARG A 20 12.10 13.42 -1.96
C ARG A 20 10.64 13.68 -1.60
N ARG A 21 10.22 14.95 -1.48
CA ARG A 21 8.82 15.32 -1.16
C ARG A 21 7.83 14.75 -2.18
N THR A 22 8.17 14.78 -3.46
CA THR A 22 7.30 14.22 -4.50
C THR A 22 7.16 12.70 -4.39
N LEU A 23 8.25 11.98 -4.07
CA LEU A 23 8.23 10.54 -3.85
C LEU A 23 7.45 10.16 -2.59
N GLU A 24 7.68 10.83 -1.47
CA GLU A 24 6.92 10.63 -0.21
C GLU A 24 5.41 10.87 -0.40
N SER A 25 5.04 11.92 -1.17
CA SER A 25 3.64 12.18 -1.48
C SER A 25 2.99 11.08 -2.34
N ARG A 26 3.75 10.50 -3.26
CA ARG A 26 3.29 9.38 -4.11
C ARG A 26 3.11 8.12 -3.28
N GLU A 27 4.07 7.83 -2.40
CA GLU A 27 3.97 6.71 -1.47
C GLU A 27 2.73 6.83 -0.59
N ARG A 28 2.49 7.99 0.03
CA ARG A 28 1.32 8.21 0.89
C ARG A 28 0.00 8.06 0.15
N LYS A 29 -0.08 8.56 -1.09
CA LYS A 29 -1.26 8.37 -1.96
C LYS A 29 -1.51 6.91 -2.28
N LEU A 30 -0.46 6.14 -2.61
CA LEU A 30 -0.56 4.72 -2.89
C LEU A 30 -0.98 3.92 -1.65
N THR A 31 -0.38 4.20 -0.49
CA THR A 31 -0.77 3.56 0.78
C THR A 31 -2.23 3.85 1.13
N MET A 32 -2.69 5.09 0.94
CA MET A 32 -4.09 5.47 1.19
C MET A 32 -5.05 4.79 0.21
N ALA A 33 -4.67 4.64 -1.07
CA ALA A 33 -5.45 3.91 -2.05
C ALA A 33 -5.57 2.41 -1.72
N VAL A 34 -4.46 1.76 -1.36
CA VAL A 34 -4.47 0.34 -0.93
C VAL A 34 -5.30 0.16 0.33
N PHE A 35 -5.16 1.05 1.31
CA PHE A 35 -5.97 1.05 2.53
C PHE A 35 -7.46 1.18 2.20
N GLY A 36 -7.85 2.16 1.39
CA GLY A 36 -9.24 2.38 0.99
C GLY A 36 -9.86 1.18 0.28
N LEU A 37 -9.12 0.57 -0.65
CA LEU A 37 -9.55 -0.65 -1.35
C LEU A 37 -9.73 -1.84 -0.40
N MET A 38 -8.81 -2.02 0.56
CA MET A 38 -8.93 -3.10 1.53
C MET A 38 -10.04 -2.87 2.55
N ALA A 39 -10.21 -1.63 3.02
CA ALA A 39 -11.31 -1.26 3.91
C ALA A 39 -12.68 -1.43 3.24
N TYR A 40 -12.80 -1.00 1.97
CA TYR A 40 -14.00 -1.23 1.17
C TYR A 40 -14.29 -2.73 1.00
N SER A 41 -13.27 -3.51 0.66
CA SER A 41 -13.41 -4.97 0.50
C SER A 41 -13.79 -5.65 1.81
N ALA A 42 -13.20 -5.22 2.94
CA ALA A 42 -13.58 -5.70 4.27
C ALA A 42 -15.07 -5.43 4.55
N PHE A 43 -15.50 -4.19 4.37
CA PHE A 43 -16.88 -3.79 4.60
C PHE A 43 -17.86 -4.57 3.72
N ALA A 44 -17.58 -4.67 2.41
CA ALA A 44 -18.44 -5.39 1.48
C ALA A 44 -18.59 -6.88 1.85
N ASN A 45 -17.50 -7.55 2.23
CA ASN A 45 -17.52 -8.95 2.63
C ASN A 45 -18.26 -9.17 3.96
N VAL A 46 -18.08 -8.27 4.94
CA VAL A 46 -18.82 -8.33 6.22
C VAL A 46 -20.31 -8.12 5.97
N VAL A 47 -20.70 -7.10 5.20
CA VAL A 47 -22.11 -6.84 4.89
C VAL A 47 -22.73 -8.00 4.14
N SER A 48 -22.07 -8.55 3.12
CA SER A 48 -22.53 -9.75 2.42
C SER A 48 -22.69 -10.93 3.38
N GLY A 49 -21.73 -11.12 4.30
CA GLY A 49 -21.78 -12.20 5.28
C GLY A 49 -22.97 -12.07 6.23
N ILE A 50 -23.26 -10.85 6.71
CA ILE A 50 -24.42 -10.55 7.57
C ILE A 50 -25.74 -10.77 6.82
N VAL A 51 -25.82 -10.34 5.56
CA VAL A 51 -27.04 -10.50 4.75
C VAL A 51 -27.34 -11.97 4.46
N LEU A 52 -26.31 -12.77 4.21
CA LEU A 52 -26.45 -14.19 3.90
C LEU A 52 -26.60 -15.09 5.13
N LEU A 53 -26.48 -14.53 6.34
CA LEU A 53 -26.45 -15.29 7.59
C LEU A 53 -27.73 -16.11 7.82
N THR A 54 -28.86 -15.66 7.27
CA THR A 54 -30.16 -16.34 7.39
C THR A 54 -30.47 -17.27 6.22
N THR A 55 -29.78 -17.14 5.08
CA THR A 55 -30.09 -17.85 3.83
C THR A 55 -29.05 -18.90 3.45
N SER A 56 -27.78 -18.64 3.74
CA SER A 56 -26.66 -19.55 3.47
C SER A 56 -25.56 -19.38 4.52
N PRO A 57 -25.54 -20.23 5.57
CA PRO A 57 -24.55 -20.13 6.65
C PRO A 57 -23.10 -20.30 6.18
N LEU A 58 -22.89 -21.11 5.13
CA LEU A 58 -21.56 -21.33 4.55
C LEU A 58 -21.05 -20.06 3.85
N ASP A 59 -21.87 -19.44 3.01
CA ASP A 59 -21.49 -18.22 2.30
C ASP A 59 -21.35 -17.04 3.27
N ALA A 60 -22.19 -17.01 4.31
CA ALA A 60 -22.07 -16.07 5.41
C ALA A 60 -20.72 -16.20 6.13
N GLY A 61 -20.32 -17.43 6.47
CA GLY A 61 -19.02 -17.71 7.09
C GLY A 61 -17.85 -17.27 6.21
N LEU A 62 -17.89 -17.57 4.91
CA LEU A 62 -16.88 -17.14 3.96
C LEU A 62 -16.78 -15.61 3.87
N GLY A 63 -17.91 -14.91 3.78
CA GLY A 63 -17.96 -13.45 3.77
C GLY A 63 -17.37 -12.84 5.04
N LEU A 64 -17.70 -13.36 6.22
CA LEU A 64 -17.16 -12.87 7.49
C LEU A 64 -15.65 -13.14 7.63
N ILE A 65 -15.18 -14.33 7.24
CA ILE A 65 -13.74 -14.68 7.26
C ILE A 65 -12.95 -13.76 6.32
N LEU A 66 -13.43 -13.56 5.09
CA LEU A 66 -12.81 -12.64 4.14
C LEU A 66 -12.83 -11.21 4.68
N GLY A 67 -13.96 -10.77 5.23
CA GLY A 67 -14.09 -9.46 5.87
C GLY A 67 -13.05 -9.23 6.97
N ALA A 68 -12.86 -10.21 7.85
CA ALA A 68 -11.83 -10.18 8.89
C ALA A 68 -10.41 -10.14 8.30
N LEU A 69 -10.14 -10.92 7.25
CA LEU A 69 -8.83 -10.99 6.61
C LEU A 69 -8.45 -9.67 5.93
N TYR A 70 -9.38 -9.04 5.20
CA TYR A 70 -9.17 -7.70 4.63
C TYR A 70 -9.03 -6.62 5.71
N SER A 71 -9.78 -6.73 6.81
CA SER A 71 -9.64 -5.80 7.94
C SER A 71 -8.26 -5.89 8.58
N LEU A 72 -7.75 -7.11 8.76
CA LEU A 72 -6.40 -7.35 9.28
C LEU A 72 -5.32 -6.84 8.31
N GLY A 73 -5.52 -7.03 7.01
CA GLY A 73 -4.69 -6.43 5.97
C GLY A 73 -4.68 -4.90 6.08
N ALA A 74 -5.86 -4.27 6.15
CA ALA A 74 -6.01 -2.82 6.22
C ALA A 74 -5.34 -2.25 7.48
N TYR A 75 -5.55 -2.90 8.63
CA TYR A 75 -4.88 -2.58 9.89
C TYR A 75 -3.35 -2.62 9.73
N ARG A 76 -2.78 -3.66 9.11
CA ARG A 76 -1.32 -3.74 8.93
C ARG A 76 -0.77 -2.70 7.96
N VAL A 77 -1.49 -2.41 6.88
CA VAL A 77 -1.05 -1.41 5.89
C VAL A 77 -1.09 0.00 6.45
N TRP A 78 -2.08 0.33 7.29
CA TRP A 78 -2.28 1.70 7.78
C TRP A 78 -1.67 1.98 9.16
N LEU A 79 -1.82 1.06 10.12
CA LEU A 79 -1.34 1.28 11.51
C LEU A 79 0.08 0.77 11.74
N LYS A 80 0.53 -0.23 10.99
CA LYS A 80 1.90 -0.77 11.10
C LYS A 80 2.83 -0.34 9.98
N ASP A 81 2.33 0.47 9.03
CA ASP A 81 3.04 0.85 7.81
C ASP A 81 3.74 -0.35 7.13
N ASP A 82 3.11 -1.54 7.19
CA ASP A 82 3.77 -2.78 6.76
C ASP A 82 3.88 -2.80 5.22
N ILE A 83 5.09 -2.61 4.70
CA ILE A 83 5.41 -2.57 3.26
C ILE A 83 5.40 -3.97 2.63
N ARG A 84 5.27 -5.03 3.44
CA ARG A 84 5.23 -6.41 2.93
C ARG A 84 4.03 -6.60 1.99
N TRP A 85 4.21 -7.49 1.03
CA TRP A 85 3.23 -7.75 -0.04
C TRP A 85 2.09 -8.68 0.41
N TRP A 86 2.37 -9.60 1.32
CA TRP A 86 1.45 -10.65 1.74
C TRP A 86 0.16 -10.16 2.44
N PRO A 87 0.12 -9.06 3.23
CA PRO A 87 -1.13 -8.62 3.88
C PRO A 87 -2.20 -8.20 2.88
N VAL A 88 -1.80 -7.84 1.65
CA VAL A 88 -2.71 -7.47 0.55
C VAL A 88 -2.94 -8.67 -0.37
N ALA A 89 -1.87 -9.37 -0.75
CA ALA A 89 -1.95 -10.43 -1.75
C ALA A 89 -2.68 -11.68 -1.26
N VAL A 90 -2.60 -12.02 0.02
CA VAL A 90 -3.29 -13.19 0.59
C VAL A 90 -4.81 -13.01 0.51
N PRO A 91 -5.43 -11.94 1.06
CA PRO A 91 -6.86 -11.72 0.92
C PRO A 91 -7.31 -11.58 -0.54
N ALA A 92 -6.60 -10.78 -1.35
CA ALA A 92 -6.94 -10.59 -2.76
C ALA A 92 -6.86 -11.88 -3.57
N GLY A 93 -5.84 -12.71 -3.33
CA GLY A 93 -5.66 -14.00 -4.00
C GLY A 93 -6.76 -15.00 -3.66
N ILE A 94 -7.12 -15.11 -2.38
CA ILE A 94 -8.23 -15.97 -1.94
C ILE A 94 -9.55 -15.50 -2.56
N SER A 95 -9.83 -14.20 -2.54
CA SER A 95 -11.06 -13.67 -3.16
C SER A 95 -11.11 -13.91 -4.67
N ILE A 96 -10.00 -13.80 -5.39
CA ILE A 96 -9.96 -14.13 -6.82
C ILE A 96 -10.24 -15.61 -7.05
N ALA A 97 -9.63 -16.50 -6.27
CA ALA A 97 -9.87 -17.94 -6.40
C ALA A 97 -11.34 -18.30 -6.18
N VAL A 98 -11.97 -17.71 -5.15
CA VAL A 98 -13.41 -17.87 -4.88
C VAL A 98 -14.26 -17.32 -6.02
N LEU A 99 -13.93 -16.14 -6.56
CA LEU A 99 -14.66 -15.54 -7.67
C LEU A 99 -14.53 -16.34 -8.97
N ILE A 100 -13.37 -16.94 -9.24
CA ILE A 100 -13.17 -17.84 -10.40
C ILE A 100 -14.03 -19.10 -10.23
N MET A 101 -14.06 -19.70 -9.03
CA MET A 101 -14.93 -20.84 -8.74
C MET A 101 -16.42 -20.49 -8.91
N ALA A 102 -16.85 -19.33 -8.41
CA ALA A 102 -18.22 -18.84 -8.60
C ALA A 102 -18.55 -18.62 -10.09
N TRP A 103 -17.58 -18.13 -10.87
CA TRP A 103 -17.74 -17.94 -12.31
C TRP A 103 -17.92 -19.27 -13.04
N LEU A 104 -17.18 -20.32 -12.67
CA LEU A 104 -17.37 -21.68 -13.19
C LEU A 104 -18.75 -22.25 -12.83
N GLY A 105 -19.33 -21.82 -11.71
CA GLY A 105 -20.71 -22.10 -11.30
C GLY A 105 -21.79 -21.24 -11.98
N GLY A 106 -21.41 -20.37 -12.93
CA GLY A 106 -22.33 -19.50 -13.67
C GLY A 106 -22.62 -18.13 -13.04
N VAL A 107 -22.02 -17.81 -11.89
CA VAL A 107 -22.23 -16.55 -11.18
C VAL A 107 -21.11 -15.57 -11.51
N GLN A 108 -21.44 -14.46 -12.18
CA GLN A 108 -20.46 -13.47 -12.63
C GLN A 108 -20.46 -12.22 -11.75
N HIS A 109 -19.33 -11.98 -11.07
CA HIS A 109 -19.10 -10.78 -10.28
C HIS A 109 -17.83 -10.05 -10.76
N PRO A 110 -17.90 -9.33 -11.90
CA PRO A 110 -16.73 -8.71 -12.52
C PRO A 110 -16.15 -7.56 -11.69
N ILE A 111 -16.98 -6.82 -10.96
CA ILE A 111 -16.54 -5.67 -10.16
C ILE A 111 -15.61 -6.12 -9.01
N PRO A 112 -15.98 -7.09 -8.14
CA PRO A 112 -15.08 -7.63 -7.12
C PRO A 112 -13.79 -8.22 -7.68
N LEU A 113 -13.85 -8.85 -8.86
CA LEU A 113 -12.66 -9.41 -9.52
C LEU A 113 -11.68 -8.30 -9.92
N LEU A 114 -12.17 -7.23 -10.54
CA LEU A 114 -11.37 -6.08 -10.94
C LEU A 114 -10.73 -5.38 -9.73
N LEU A 115 -11.48 -5.19 -8.64
CA LEU A 115 -10.95 -4.56 -7.43
C LEU A 115 -9.77 -5.35 -6.84
N ASN A 116 -9.88 -6.68 -6.84
CA ASN A 116 -8.81 -7.55 -6.35
C ASN A 116 -7.60 -7.63 -7.29
N ALA A 117 -7.84 -7.60 -8.60
CA ALA A 117 -6.77 -7.47 -9.59
C ALA A 117 -6.01 -6.15 -9.41
N ILE A 118 -6.74 -5.04 -9.23
CA ILE A 118 -6.14 -3.71 -8.97
C ILE A 118 -5.33 -3.72 -7.68
N LEU A 119 -5.84 -4.32 -6.61
CA LEU A 119 -5.10 -4.49 -5.35
C LEU A 119 -3.76 -5.22 -5.59
N LEU A 120 -3.78 -6.35 -6.32
CA LEU A 120 -2.56 -7.10 -6.64
C LEU A 120 -1.56 -6.30 -7.50
N VAL A 121 -2.04 -5.49 -8.44
CA VAL A 121 -1.18 -4.63 -9.28
C VAL A 121 -0.60 -3.46 -8.49
N LEU A 122 -1.33 -2.91 -7.53
CA LEU A 122 -0.86 -1.81 -6.68
C LEU A 122 0.28 -2.23 -5.73
N VAL A 123 0.35 -3.51 -5.34
CA VAL A 123 1.40 -4.03 -4.45
C VAL A 123 2.82 -3.83 -5.00
N PRO A 124 3.18 -4.29 -6.22
CA PRO A 124 4.53 -4.06 -6.77
C PRO A 124 4.80 -2.57 -7.03
N ILE A 125 3.78 -1.77 -7.36
CA ILE A 125 3.92 -0.32 -7.58
C ILE A 125 4.28 0.38 -6.27
N ARG A 126 3.56 0.09 -5.18
CA ARG A 126 3.84 0.60 -3.84
C ARG A 126 5.24 0.21 -3.38
N ARG A 127 5.63 -1.06 -3.55
CA ARG A 127 6.97 -1.54 -3.16
C ARG A 127 8.09 -0.82 -3.92
N ARG A 128 7.92 -0.57 -5.21
CA ARG A 128 8.87 0.20 -6.03
C ARG A 128 8.92 1.67 -5.62
N ALA A 129 7.77 2.28 -5.30
CA ALA A 129 7.70 3.66 -4.84
C ALA A 129 8.45 3.85 -3.51
N VAL A 130 8.25 2.93 -2.55
CA VAL A 130 8.96 2.94 -1.27
C VAL A 130 10.47 2.75 -1.46
N ALA A 131 10.88 1.80 -2.30
CA ALA A 131 12.30 1.57 -2.60
C ALA A 131 12.98 2.74 -3.33
N ALA A 132 12.21 3.58 -4.01
CA ALA A 132 12.71 4.77 -4.70
C ALA A 132 12.91 5.98 -3.78
N VAL A 133 12.35 5.97 -2.56
CA VAL A 133 12.60 7.02 -1.55
C VAL A 133 14.04 6.86 -1.06
N PRO A 134 14.93 7.84 -1.32
CA PRO A 134 16.33 7.72 -0.94
C PRO A 134 16.48 7.67 0.60
N ASN A 135 16.99 6.56 1.12
CA ASN A 135 17.38 6.39 2.53
C ASN A 135 18.72 7.10 2.82
N ILE A 136 18.80 8.40 2.52
CA ILE A 136 19.96 9.20 2.93
C ILE A 136 19.58 9.87 4.24
N SER A 137 19.77 9.13 5.33
CA SER A 137 20.11 9.77 6.60
C SER A 137 21.40 10.51 6.32
N PHE A 138 21.29 11.79 5.99
CA PHE A 138 22.42 12.69 5.98
C PHE A 138 22.81 12.82 7.46
N LYS A 139 23.61 11.85 7.94
CA LYS A 139 24.44 12.06 9.11
C LYS A 139 25.30 13.23 8.68
N ALA A 140 24.96 14.41 9.20
CA ALA A 140 25.86 15.55 9.13
C ALA A 140 27.14 15.05 9.78
N ASP A 141 28.13 14.71 8.96
CA ASP A 141 29.44 14.37 9.47
C ASP A 141 29.86 15.55 10.33
N GLY A 142 30.10 15.28 11.61
CA GLY A 142 30.57 16.26 12.60
C GLY A 142 31.97 16.82 12.28
N SER A 143 32.43 16.72 11.03
CA SER A 143 33.68 17.31 10.54
C SER A 143 33.63 18.83 10.48
N ALA A 144 32.44 19.45 10.46
CA ALA A 144 32.29 20.91 10.57
C ALA A 144 32.47 21.45 12.00
N ALA A 145 32.30 20.61 13.04
CA ALA A 145 32.49 21.02 14.43
C ALA A 145 33.97 20.97 14.87
N ALA A 146 34.83 20.24 14.14
CA ALA A 146 36.25 20.09 14.48
C ALA A 146 37.16 21.18 13.87
N GLN A 147 36.66 22.03 12.96
CA GLN A 147 37.45 23.09 12.33
C GLN A 147 37.37 24.44 13.04
N LEU A 148 36.50 24.60 14.06
CA LEU A 148 36.40 25.82 14.86
C LEU A 148 37.25 25.80 16.14
N GLN A 149 38.14 24.82 16.30
CA GLN A 149 39.03 24.68 17.46
C GLN A 149 40.53 24.60 17.11
N ARG A 150 40.95 25.10 15.94
CA ARG A 150 42.38 25.33 15.66
C ARG A 150 42.63 26.73 15.18
#